data_AF-A0A2M8L1S5-F1
#
_entry.id   AF-A0A2M8L1S5-F1
#
_cell.length_a   1.000
_cell.length_b   1.000
_cell.length_c   1.000
_cell.angle_alpha   90.00
_cell.angle_beta   90.00
_cell.angle_gamma   90.00
#
_symmetry.space_group_name_H-M   'P 1'
#
loop_
_entity.id
_entity.type
_entity.pdbx_description
1 polymer ?
#
loop_
_entity_poly.entity_id
_entity_poly.type
_entity_poly.pdbx_seq_one_letter_code
_entity_poly.pdbx_strand_id
1 'polypeptide(L)'
;IGALEEAKKTANLFGFKSQPTEISTGIYEFEDNFSSRKLTMNVLADSFKLNYDYLKDQTLLNPENLPNKEEAILLAKAFLSSGGKLYKDLDEGTSKVTLWKIGFGTLSEVGGLTDANIIRIDFFRKQLNDNQPIVSDSLDKSSVSVLVSGSEVAAKKIVEVNYKYVNIDDSAPSTYPIKTPEVAFADMKLGYYWPAKDVTASTVTIRKVRLAYFEPITLVQFLQPVYVFEGDGEFVAYVPAVTEKYTQ
;
A
#
# COMPACT_ATOMS: atom_id res chain seq x y z
N ILE A 1 -2.92 27.99 -5.37
CA ILE A 1 -1.63 27.40 -5.82
C ILE A 1 -2.02 26.14 -6.57
N GLY A 2 -1.67 26.01 -7.86
CA GLY A 2 -2.17 24.92 -8.71
C GLY A 2 -1.62 23.55 -8.30
N ALA A 3 -2.37 22.49 -8.56
CA ALA A 3 -2.00 21.11 -8.20
C ALA A 3 -0.62 20.69 -8.77
N LEU A 4 -0.28 21.15 -9.98
CA LEU A 4 1.04 20.94 -10.58
C LEU A 4 2.18 21.62 -9.80
N GLU A 5 1.96 22.80 -9.24
CA GLU A 5 3.00 23.49 -8.45
C GLU A 5 3.26 22.77 -7.13
N GLU A 6 2.22 22.19 -6.52
CA GLU A 6 2.40 21.34 -5.33
C GLU A 6 3.15 20.05 -5.68
N ALA A 7 2.79 19.40 -6.79
CA ALA A 7 3.51 18.22 -7.28
C ALA A 7 5.00 18.53 -7.55
N LYS A 8 5.32 19.67 -8.15
CA LYS A 8 6.71 20.12 -8.33
C LYS A 8 7.44 20.31 -7.01
N LYS A 9 6.79 20.83 -5.96
CA LYS A 9 7.41 20.94 -4.63
C LYS A 9 7.72 19.56 -4.04
N THR A 10 6.75 18.65 -4.05
CA THR A 10 6.94 17.27 -3.57
C THR A 10 8.06 16.57 -4.36
N ALA A 11 8.05 16.66 -5.68
CA ALA A 11 9.10 16.11 -6.54
C ALA A 11 10.49 16.68 -6.19
N ASN A 12 10.58 18.00 -5.98
CA ASN A 12 11.81 18.65 -5.56
C ASN A 12 12.32 18.16 -4.21
N LEU A 13 11.43 17.87 -3.25
CA LEU A 13 11.77 17.32 -1.94
C LEU A 13 12.28 15.88 -2.05
N PHE A 14 11.76 15.09 -2.99
CA PHE A 14 12.29 13.77 -3.34
C PHE A 14 13.57 13.79 -4.20
N GLY A 15 14.06 14.99 -4.54
CA GLY A 15 15.31 15.19 -5.28
C GLY A 15 15.15 15.26 -6.80
N PHE A 16 13.92 15.28 -7.33
CA PHE A 16 13.68 15.50 -8.75
C PHE A 16 13.69 16.99 -9.07
N LYS A 17 14.74 17.45 -9.78
CA LYS A 17 14.96 18.87 -10.10
C LYS A 17 14.61 19.25 -11.54
N SER A 18 14.35 18.27 -12.39
CA SER A 18 13.97 18.47 -13.79
C SER A 18 12.55 19.05 -13.89
N GLN A 19 12.26 19.70 -15.01
CA GLN A 19 10.89 20.08 -15.33
C GLN A 19 10.08 18.82 -15.69
N PRO A 20 8.83 18.72 -15.21
CA PRO A 20 7.99 17.57 -15.55
C PRO A 20 7.54 17.60 -17.00
N THR A 21 7.28 16.42 -17.54
CA THR A 21 6.58 16.24 -18.81
C THR A 21 5.17 15.73 -18.53
N GLU A 22 4.15 16.34 -19.13
CA GLU A 22 2.79 15.81 -19.07
C GLU A 22 2.68 14.62 -20.02
N ILE A 23 2.41 13.43 -19.47
CA ILE A 23 2.30 12.19 -20.24
C ILE A 23 0.85 11.77 -20.47
N SER A 24 -0.08 12.35 -19.71
CA SER A 24 -1.53 12.24 -19.87
C SER A 24 -2.18 13.36 -19.05
N THR A 25 -3.48 13.61 -19.25
CA THR A 25 -4.22 14.67 -18.55
C THR A 25 -4.05 14.57 -17.03
N GLY A 26 -3.36 15.55 -16.45
CA GLY A 26 -3.12 15.60 -15.00
C GLY A 26 -2.10 14.56 -14.49
N ILE A 27 -1.40 13.86 -15.38
CA ILE A 27 -0.33 12.91 -15.05
C ILE A 27 0.99 13.43 -15.58
N TYR A 28 1.92 13.67 -14.66
CA TYR A 28 3.22 14.25 -14.94
C TYR A 28 4.34 13.28 -14.56
N GLU A 29 5.35 13.17 -15.42
CA GLU A 29 6.58 12.44 -15.15
C GLU A 29 7.74 13.39 -14.87
N PHE A 30 8.48 13.10 -13.81
CA PHE A 30 9.73 13.74 -13.45
C PHE A 30 10.86 12.70 -13.56
N GLU A 31 11.90 13.04 -14.30
CA GLU A 31 13.09 12.18 -14.46
C GLU A 31 14.28 12.73 -13.68
N ASP A 32 15.03 11.86 -13.03
CA ASP A 32 16.33 12.22 -12.48
C ASP A 32 17.43 11.92 -13.51
N ASN A 33 17.97 13.00 -14.10
CA ASN A 33 19.03 12.96 -15.11
C ASN A 33 20.31 12.24 -14.64
N PHE A 34 20.50 12.05 -13.33
CA PHE A 34 21.71 11.46 -12.75
C PHE A 34 21.52 10.02 -12.26
N SER A 35 20.28 9.55 -12.05
CA SER A 35 20.04 8.29 -11.34
C SER A 35 19.01 7.36 -11.98
N SER A 36 18.56 7.62 -13.21
CA SER A 36 17.54 6.81 -13.91
C SER A 36 16.25 6.60 -13.12
N ARG A 37 16.02 7.40 -12.06
CA ARG A 37 14.80 7.39 -11.28
C ARG A 37 13.73 8.14 -12.04
N LYS A 38 12.50 7.63 -11.93
CA LYS A 38 11.29 8.26 -12.45
C LYS A 38 10.31 8.46 -11.30
N LEU A 39 9.64 9.59 -11.30
CA LEU A 39 8.50 9.89 -10.44
C LEU A 39 7.32 10.26 -11.32
N THR A 40 6.27 9.45 -11.29
CA THR A 40 5.03 9.71 -12.01
C THR A 40 3.97 10.14 -11.00
N MET A 41 3.38 11.32 -11.19
CA MET A 41 2.40 11.90 -10.27
C MET A 41 1.09 12.17 -10.99
N ASN A 42 -0.03 11.72 -10.41
CA ASN A 42 -1.36 12.20 -10.77
C ASN A 42 -1.72 13.36 -9.85
N VAL A 43 -1.69 14.58 -10.39
CA VAL A 43 -1.87 15.81 -9.60
C VAL A 43 -3.32 16.06 -9.21
N LEU A 44 -4.27 15.45 -9.91
CA LEU A 44 -5.70 15.54 -9.59
C LEU A 44 -6.07 14.66 -8.39
N ALA A 45 -5.32 13.56 -8.21
CA ALA A 45 -5.54 12.56 -7.16
C ALA A 45 -4.54 12.63 -6.01
N ASP A 46 -3.50 13.47 -6.12
CA ASP A 46 -2.36 13.52 -5.20
C ASP A 46 -1.66 12.16 -4.95
N SER A 47 -1.70 11.28 -5.97
CA SER A 47 -1.08 9.95 -5.94
C SER A 47 0.20 9.92 -6.78
N PHE A 48 1.16 9.07 -6.44
CA PHE A 48 2.38 8.95 -7.22
C PHE A 48 3.00 7.55 -7.19
N LYS A 49 3.88 7.32 -8.16
CA LYS A 49 4.79 6.18 -8.20
C LYS A 49 6.21 6.67 -8.40
N LEU A 50 7.12 6.28 -7.52
CA LEU A 50 8.57 6.41 -7.72
C LEU A 50 9.12 5.06 -8.16
N ASN A 51 10.00 5.06 -9.16
CA ASN A 51 10.66 3.86 -9.63
C ASN A 51 12.12 4.13 -10.02
N TYR A 52 13.02 3.31 -9.52
CA TYR A 52 14.38 3.09 -10.01
C TYR A 52 14.42 1.72 -10.71
N ASP A 53 15.21 1.54 -11.77
CA ASP A 53 15.31 0.24 -12.47
C ASP A 53 16.18 -0.77 -11.69
N TYR A 54 15.77 -1.08 -10.45
CA TYR A 54 16.53 -1.88 -9.49
C TYR A 54 16.72 -3.34 -9.94
N LEU A 55 15.84 -3.85 -10.80
CA LEU A 55 15.92 -5.21 -11.32
C LEU A 55 17.10 -5.42 -12.29
N LYS A 56 17.65 -4.34 -12.85
CA LYS A 56 18.81 -4.38 -13.75
C LYS A 56 20.11 -3.93 -13.08
N ASP A 57 20.04 -3.43 -11.85
CA ASP A 57 21.20 -2.94 -11.12
C ASP A 57 21.89 -4.07 -10.34
N GLN A 58 22.95 -4.61 -10.92
CA GLN A 58 23.75 -5.68 -10.30
C GLN A 58 24.37 -5.27 -8.95
N THR A 59 24.53 -3.96 -8.69
CA THR A 59 25.08 -3.47 -7.42
C THR A 59 24.10 -3.68 -6.24
N LEU A 60 22.82 -3.95 -6.51
CA LEU A 60 21.81 -4.24 -5.49
C LEU A 60 21.67 -5.73 -5.19
N LEU A 61 22.33 -6.62 -5.95
CA LEU A 61 22.22 -8.07 -5.74
C LEU A 61 22.88 -8.51 -4.42
N ASN A 62 23.99 -7.86 -4.06
CA ASN A 62 24.75 -8.10 -2.84
C ASN A 62 24.95 -6.75 -2.12
N PRO A 63 23.91 -6.24 -1.44
CA PRO A 63 23.99 -4.93 -0.81
C PRO A 63 24.98 -4.93 0.35
N GLU A 64 25.68 -3.81 0.52
CA GLU A 64 26.68 -3.64 1.57
C GLU A 64 26.05 -3.65 2.96
N ASN A 65 24.86 -3.06 3.11
CA ASN A 65 24.22 -2.84 4.40
C ASN A 65 22.69 -2.84 4.27
N LEU A 66 22.10 -4.03 4.23
CA LEU A 66 20.65 -4.16 4.29
C LEU A 66 20.16 -3.80 5.70
N PRO A 67 19.27 -2.80 5.84
CA PRO A 67 18.75 -2.43 7.16
C PRO A 67 17.97 -3.57 7.80
N ASN A 68 17.87 -3.58 9.13
CA ASN A 68 16.90 -4.44 9.80
C ASN A 68 15.46 -3.94 9.58
N LYS A 69 14.47 -4.67 10.08
CA LYS A 69 13.05 -4.38 9.81
C LYS A 69 12.64 -3.01 10.37
N GLU A 70 13.07 -2.70 11.59
CA GLU A 70 12.76 -1.44 12.27
C GLU A 70 13.42 -0.25 11.55
N GLU A 71 14.70 -0.37 11.18
CA GLU A 71 15.44 0.64 10.40
C GLU A 71 14.79 0.89 9.03
N ALA A 72 14.37 -0.19 8.34
CA ALA A 72 13.70 -0.07 7.05
C ALA A 72 12.37 0.69 7.15
N ILE A 73 11.60 0.47 8.22
CA ILE A 73 10.37 1.23 8.51
C ILE A 73 10.71 2.71 8.75
N LEU A 74 11.73 3.01 9.55
CA LEU A 74 12.15 4.39 9.83
C LEU A 74 12.60 5.12 8.56
N LEU A 75 13.39 4.45 7.70
CA LEU A 75 13.82 4.99 6.40
C LEU A 75 12.63 5.29 5.49
N ALA A 76 11.68 4.36 5.40
CA ALA A 76 10.48 4.53 4.59
C ALA A 76 9.58 5.68 5.11
N LYS A 77 9.38 5.77 6.43
CA LYS A 77 8.65 6.89 7.06
C LYS A 77 9.35 8.22 6.84
N ALA A 78 10.67 8.28 7.00
CA ALA A 78 11.46 9.48 6.76
C ALA A 78 11.35 9.94 5.30
N PHE A 79 11.38 9.00 4.35
CA PHE A 79 11.16 9.31 2.93
C PHE A 79 9.77 9.92 2.71
N LEU A 80 8.69 9.28 3.16
CA LEU A 80 7.33 9.82 3.01
C LEU A 80 7.16 11.18 3.70
N SER A 81 7.73 11.34 4.90
CA SER A 81 7.71 12.59 5.66
C SER A 81 8.43 13.72 4.93
N SER A 82 9.56 13.44 4.26
CA SER A 82 10.32 14.45 3.50
C SER A 82 9.50 15.13 2.40
N GLY A 83 8.52 14.43 1.83
CA GLY A 83 7.60 14.95 0.81
C GLY A 83 6.27 15.47 1.36
N GLY A 84 6.08 15.47 2.69
CA GLY A 84 4.81 15.80 3.33
C GLY A 84 3.71 14.74 3.10
N LYS A 85 4.10 13.49 2.84
CA LYS A 85 3.20 12.38 2.46
C LYS A 85 2.98 11.35 3.57
N LEU A 86 3.62 11.53 4.73
CA LEU A 86 3.36 10.73 5.92
C LEU A 86 2.24 11.35 6.75
N TYR A 87 1.00 10.97 6.44
CA TYR A 87 -0.16 11.39 7.22
C TYR A 87 -0.21 10.68 8.58
N LYS A 88 -0.87 11.30 9.55
CA LYS A 88 -0.94 10.82 10.94
C LYS A 88 -1.50 9.40 11.06
N ASP A 89 -2.50 9.06 10.25
CA ASP A 89 -3.09 7.73 10.21
C ASP A 89 -2.14 6.66 9.65
N LEU A 90 -1.28 7.00 8.68
CA LEU A 90 -0.22 6.10 8.21
C LEU A 90 0.92 5.96 9.24
N ASP A 91 1.24 7.04 9.96
CA ASP A 91 2.32 7.03 10.95
C ASP A 91 1.95 6.23 12.21
N GLU A 92 0.75 6.45 12.74
CA GLU A 92 0.19 5.75 13.91
C GLU A 92 -0.39 4.37 13.55
N GLY A 93 -0.46 4.06 12.26
CA GLY A 93 -0.96 2.78 11.74
C GLY A 93 0.02 1.62 11.90
N THR A 94 -0.30 0.50 11.25
CA THR A 94 0.58 -0.67 11.25
C THR A 94 1.44 -0.70 10.00
N SER A 95 2.65 -1.24 10.13
CA SER A 95 3.53 -1.49 8.99
C SER A 95 3.77 -2.99 8.89
N LYS A 96 3.69 -3.53 7.68
CA LYS A 96 4.08 -4.92 7.39
C LYS A 96 5.35 -4.93 6.58
N VAL A 97 6.29 -5.76 7.01
CA VAL A 97 7.59 -5.92 6.37
C VAL A 97 7.65 -7.28 5.71
N THR A 98 7.87 -7.31 4.41
CA THR A 98 8.16 -8.51 3.63
C THR A 98 9.57 -8.41 3.06
N LEU A 99 10.27 -9.55 3.01
CA LEU A 99 11.68 -9.62 2.63
C LEU A 99 11.76 -10.21 1.23
N TRP A 100 12.58 -9.62 0.37
CA TRP A 100 12.62 -9.98 -1.03
C TRP A 100 14.05 -10.14 -1.54
N LYS A 101 14.17 -10.95 -2.58
CA LYS A 101 15.41 -11.17 -3.32
C LYS A 101 15.22 -10.74 -4.76
N ILE A 102 16.09 -9.84 -5.21
CA ILE A 102 16.27 -9.47 -6.61
C ILE A 102 17.00 -10.62 -7.30
N GLY A 103 16.38 -11.18 -8.32
CA GLY A 103 16.95 -12.14 -9.26
C GLY A 103 17.25 -11.51 -10.62
N PHE A 104 17.44 -12.34 -11.64
CA PHE A 104 17.69 -11.89 -13.03
C PHE A 104 16.41 -11.30 -13.65
N GLY A 105 16.09 -10.06 -13.28
CA GLY A 105 14.89 -9.35 -13.76
C GLY A 105 13.61 -9.69 -13.00
N THR A 106 13.69 -10.42 -11.89
CA THR A 106 12.55 -10.83 -11.08
C THR A 106 12.73 -10.46 -9.61
N LEU A 107 11.63 -10.43 -8.87
CA LEU A 107 11.58 -10.19 -7.44
C LEU A 107 10.81 -11.35 -6.78
N SER A 108 11.43 -12.02 -5.81
CA SER A 108 10.81 -13.16 -5.10
C SER A 108 10.89 -12.99 -3.59
N GLU A 109 9.79 -13.28 -2.89
CA GLU A 109 9.74 -13.19 -1.43
C GLU A 109 10.60 -14.28 -0.78
N VAL A 110 11.25 -13.94 0.33
CA VAL A 110 12.12 -14.85 1.11
C VAL A 110 11.76 -14.77 2.59
N GLY A 111 12.05 -15.85 3.33
CA GLY A 111 11.68 -15.95 4.75
C GLY A 111 12.62 -15.24 5.72
N GLY A 112 13.83 -14.87 5.28
CA GLY A 112 14.90 -14.39 6.16
C GLY A 112 15.71 -13.24 5.58
N LEU A 113 16.24 -12.39 6.47
CA LEU A 113 17.06 -11.23 6.09
C LEU A 113 18.36 -11.65 5.36
N THR A 114 18.91 -12.81 5.70
CA THR A 114 20.13 -13.36 5.09
C THR A 114 19.97 -13.68 3.60
N ASP A 115 18.75 -13.98 3.17
CA ASP A 115 18.44 -14.30 1.76
C ASP A 115 17.93 -13.09 0.99
N ALA A 116 17.62 -12.00 1.70
CA ALA A 116 17.06 -10.79 1.15
C ALA A 116 18.16 -9.83 0.73
N ASN A 117 17.88 -9.05 -0.30
CA ASN A 117 18.69 -7.88 -0.68
C ASN A 117 17.86 -6.60 -0.83
N ILE A 118 16.56 -6.72 -0.58
CA ILE A 118 15.62 -5.62 -0.63
C ILE A 118 14.43 -5.90 0.29
N ILE A 119 13.89 -4.85 0.91
CA ILE A 119 12.83 -4.93 1.92
C ILE A 119 11.64 -4.11 1.44
N ARG A 120 10.45 -4.70 1.47
CA ARG A 120 9.20 -4.01 1.19
C ARG A 120 8.49 -3.69 2.50
N ILE A 121 8.03 -2.46 2.61
CA ILE A 121 7.24 -1.97 3.74
C ILE A 121 5.90 -1.51 3.18
N ASP A 122 4.83 -2.16 3.61
CA ASP A 122 3.45 -1.75 3.34
C ASP A 122 2.88 -1.05 4.57
N PHE A 123 2.39 0.17 4.37
CA PHE A 123 1.79 1.00 5.43
C PHE A 123 0.29 0.86 5.39
N PHE A 124 -0.30 0.47 6.52
CA PHE A 124 -1.74 0.41 6.73
C PHE A 124 -2.12 1.55 7.66
N ARG A 125 -3.26 2.17 7.38
CA ARG A 125 -3.80 3.21 8.25
C ARG A 125 -4.11 2.64 9.62
N LYS A 126 -4.02 3.51 10.63
CA LYS A 126 -4.60 3.24 11.94
C LYS A 126 -6.09 2.94 11.79
N GLN A 127 -6.61 2.20 12.76
CA GLN A 127 -8.04 1.91 12.84
C GLN A 127 -8.83 3.22 12.94
N LEU A 128 -10.02 3.24 12.35
CA LEU A 128 -10.94 4.35 12.50
C LEU A 128 -11.42 4.45 13.95
N ASN A 129 -12.14 5.53 14.25
CA ASN A 129 -12.84 5.70 15.52
C ASN A 129 -13.69 4.44 15.84
N ASP A 130 -13.86 4.15 17.12
CA ASP A 130 -14.52 2.91 17.62
C ASP A 130 -13.79 1.59 17.29
N ASN A 131 -12.46 1.63 17.10
CA ASN A 131 -11.60 0.47 16.85
C ASN A 131 -12.01 -0.33 15.59
N GLN A 132 -12.52 0.36 14.56
CA GLN A 132 -12.91 -0.26 13.31
C GLN A 132 -11.68 -0.46 12.42
N PRO A 133 -11.28 -1.72 12.13
CA PRO A 133 -10.08 -1.99 11.36
C PRO A 133 -10.26 -1.61 9.89
N ILE A 134 -9.17 -1.17 9.28
CA ILE A 134 -9.07 -1.02 7.83
C ILE A 134 -8.32 -2.23 7.27
N VAL A 135 -8.87 -2.85 6.24
CA VAL A 135 -8.33 -4.03 5.55
C VAL A 135 -8.12 -3.73 4.08
N SER A 136 -7.22 -4.45 3.40
CA SER A 136 -6.93 -4.27 1.97
C SER A 136 -7.20 -5.55 1.20
N ASP A 137 -7.04 -5.55 -0.14
CA ASP A 137 -7.21 -6.73 -1.00
C ASP A 137 -6.42 -7.96 -0.52
N SER A 138 -5.27 -7.75 0.14
CA SER A 138 -4.47 -8.79 0.75
C SER A 138 -4.01 -8.43 2.17
N LEU A 139 -3.61 -9.45 2.93
CA LEU A 139 -3.16 -9.27 4.31
C LEU A 139 -1.76 -8.65 4.43
N ASP A 140 -1.04 -8.51 3.32
CA ASP A 140 0.38 -8.17 3.25
C ASP A 140 0.71 -6.97 2.38
N LYS A 141 -0.22 -6.49 1.57
CA LYS A 141 -0.01 -5.35 0.67
C LYS A 141 -0.91 -4.21 1.06
N SER A 142 -0.52 -2.98 0.75
CA SER A 142 -1.38 -1.82 0.92
C SER A 142 -1.26 -0.83 -0.24
N SER A 143 -2.10 0.20 -0.21
CA SER A 143 -2.09 1.31 -1.18
C SER A 143 -0.84 2.19 -1.08
N VAL A 144 -0.12 2.12 0.05
CA VAL A 144 1.13 2.86 0.31
C VAL A 144 2.24 1.88 0.66
N SER A 145 3.17 1.66 -0.29
CA SER A 145 4.30 0.76 -0.11
C SER A 145 5.61 1.41 -0.49
N VAL A 146 6.68 1.09 0.24
CA VAL A 146 8.05 1.55 -0.03
C VAL A 146 8.97 0.35 -0.14
N LEU A 147 9.85 0.35 -1.13
CA LEU A 147 10.86 -0.67 -1.36
C LEU A 147 12.25 -0.09 -1.07
N VAL A 148 12.89 -0.61 -0.02
CA VAL A 148 14.17 -0.16 0.54
C VAL A 148 15.27 -1.16 0.17
N SER A 149 16.35 -0.69 -0.44
CA SER A 149 17.54 -1.49 -0.71
C SER A 149 18.60 -1.31 0.38
N GLY A 150 19.60 -2.20 0.39
CA GLY A 150 20.79 -2.04 1.24
C GLY A 150 21.92 -1.24 0.60
N SER A 151 21.66 -0.41 -0.42
CA SER A 151 22.66 0.49 -0.99
C SER A 151 22.96 1.66 -0.05
N GLU A 152 24.21 2.11 0.02
CA GLU A 152 24.59 3.36 0.69
C GLU A 152 24.42 4.60 -0.21
N VAL A 153 24.21 4.40 -1.51
CA VAL A 153 23.92 5.50 -2.44
C VAL A 153 22.49 6.00 -2.18
N ALA A 154 22.35 7.25 -1.76
CA ALA A 154 21.05 7.83 -1.39
C ALA A 154 19.97 7.66 -2.48
N ALA A 155 20.33 7.85 -3.75
CA ALA A 155 19.41 7.67 -4.88
C ALA A 155 18.98 6.20 -5.10
N LYS A 156 19.70 5.23 -4.52
CA LYS A 156 19.38 3.81 -4.62
C LYS A 156 18.85 3.23 -3.31
N LYS A 157 18.75 4.00 -2.22
CA LYS A 157 18.23 3.51 -0.95
C LYS A 157 16.72 3.22 -1.03
N ILE A 158 15.96 4.12 -1.65
CA ILE A 158 14.54 3.98 -1.93
C ILE A 158 14.36 3.79 -3.43
N VAL A 159 14.02 2.58 -3.84
CA VAL A 159 14.01 2.21 -5.26
C VAL A 159 12.61 2.08 -5.85
N GLU A 160 11.59 1.92 -5.01
CA GLU A 160 10.21 1.95 -5.44
C GLU A 160 9.34 2.55 -4.35
N VAL A 161 8.37 3.38 -4.75
CA VAL A 161 7.29 3.83 -3.89
C VAL A 161 6.00 3.76 -4.67
N ASN A 162 4.98 3.11 -4.11
CA ASN A 162 3.62 3.21 -4.58
C ASN A 162 2.85 4.01 -3.54
N TYR A 163 2.25 5.13 -3.95
CA TYR A 163 1.53 6.01 -3.05
C TYR A 163 0.16 6.33 -3.63
N LYS A 164 -0.87 5.61 -3.16
CA LYS A 164 -2.27 5.79 -3.57
C LYS A 164 -3.13 6.07 -2.34
N TYR A 165 -2.78 7.14 -1.65
CA TYR A 165 -3.46 7.59 -0.45
C TYR A 165 -4.48 8.66 -0.78
N VAL A 166 -5.65 8.58 -0.14
CA VAL A 166 -6.64 9.66 -0.11
C VAL A 166 -6.87 10.07 1.33
N ASN A 167 -6.80 11.36 1.64
CA ASN A 167 -7.18 11.81 2.98
C ASN A 167 -8.71 11.64 3.13
N ILE A 168 -9.13 10.78 4.06
CA ILE A 168 -10.54 10.48 4.29
C ILE A 168 -11.01 11.36 5.44
N ASP A 169 -12.10 12.08 5.22
CA ASP A 169 -12.78 12.83 6.27
C ASP A 169 -13.61 11.84 7.11
N ASP A 170 -13.17 11.58 8.33
CA ASP A 170 -13.85 10.71 9.29
C ASP A 170 -14.94 11.45 10.10
N SER A 171 -15.11 12.76 9.89
CA SER A 171 -16.08 13.58 10.62
C SER A 171 -17.52 13.45 10.10
N ALA A 172 -17.70 12.91 8.89
CA ALA A 172 -19.00 12.74 8.24
C ALA A 172 -19.21 11.30 7.74
N PRO A 173 -19.36 10.31 8.65
CA PRO A 173 -19.58 8.93 8.24
C PRO A 173 -20.90 8.81 7.46
N SER A 174 -20.84 8.14 6.31
CA SER A 174 -22.05 7.87 5.54
C SER A 174 -22.91 6.82 6.23
N THR A 175 -24.17 7.15 6.50
CA THR A 175 -25.14 6.24 7.13
C THR A 175 -25.84 5.39 6.06
N TYR A 176 -25.24 4.26 5.68
CA TYR A 176 -25.91 3.27 4.85
C TYR A 176 -26.47 2.13 5.72
N PRO A 177 -27.67 1.62 5.43
CA PRO A 177 -28.10 0.35 6.01
C PRO A 177 -27.13 -0.76 5.59
N ILE A 178 -26.45 -1.34 6.57
CA ILE A 178 -25.59 -2.51 6.37
C ILE A 178 -26.36 -3.81 6.64
N LYS A 179 -25.98 -4.87 5.94
CA LYS A 179 -26.46 -6.25 6.17
C LYS A 179 -26.19 -6.67 7.62
N THR A 180 -26.93 -7.64 8.14
CA THR A 180 -26.53 -8.30 9.40
C THR A 180 -25.40 -9.31 9.14
N PRO A 181 -24.62 -9.70 10.17
CA PRO A 181 -23.59 -10.74 10.02
C PRO A 181 -24.13 -12.07 9.48
N GLU A 182 -25.37 -12.44 9.81
CA GLU A 182 -26.01 -13.68 9.35
C GLU A 182 -26.30 -13.64 7.86
N VAL A 183 -26.76 -12.49 7.34
CA VAL A 183 -26.99 -12.27 5.91
C VAL A 183 -25.66 -12.30 5.16
N ALA A 184 -24.64 -11.60 5.65
CA ALA A 184 -23.31 -11.62 5.05
C ALA A 184 -22.68 -13.04 5.06
N PHE A 185 -22.93 -13.82 6.11
CA PHE A 185 -22.48 -15.22 6.17
C PHE A 185 -23.23 -16.12 5.17
N ALA A 186 -24.51 -15.84 4.92
CA ALA A 186 -25.27 -16.52 3.87
C ALA A 186 -24.70 -16.20 2.48
N ASP A 187 -24.41 -14.93 2.21
CA ASP A 187 -23.77 -14.49 0.96
C ASP A 187 -22.42 -15.18 0.73
N MET A 188 -21.59 -15.28 1.77
CA MET A 188 -20.31 -15.99 1.69
C MET A 188 -20.49 -17.47 1.32
N LYS A 189 -21.48 -18.16 1.92
CA LYS A 189 -21.79 -19.56 1.58
C LYS A 189 -22.29 -19.75 0.14
N LEU A 190 -22.87 -18.71 -0.45
CA LEU A 190 -23.28 -18.68 -1.85
C LEU A 190 -22.12 -18.35 -2.81
N GLY A 191 -20.93 -18.03 -2.30
CA GLY A 191 -19.77 -17.66 -3.09
C GLY A 191 -19.61 -16.16 -3.33
N TYR A 192 -20.44 -15.31 -2.71
CA TYR A 192 -20.37 -13.86 -2.85
C TYR A 192 -19.40 -13.24 -1.83
N TYR A 193 -18.12 -13.55 -1.98
CA TYR A 193 -17.06 -13.03 -1.11
C TYR A 193 -15.74 -12.85 -1.87
N TRP A 194 -14.83 -12.09 -1.28
CA TRP A 194 -13.44 -11.95 -1.72
C TRP A 194 -12.49 -12.73 -0.80
N PRO A 195 -11.70 -13.69 -1.30
CA PRO A 195 -10.71 -14.40 -0.49
C PRO A 195 -9.43 -13.55 -0.32
N ALA A 196 -9.30 -12.87 0.81
CA ALA A 196 -8.08 -12.12 1.15
C ALA A 196 -6.91 -13.05 1.51
N LYS A 197 -7.24 -14.22 2.07
CA LYS A 197 -6.33 -15.35 2.24
C LYS A 197 -7.13 -16.63 2.16
N ASP A 198 -6.78 -17.47 1.22
CA ASP A 198 -7.45 -18.76 0.99
C ASP A 198 -6.66 -19.92 1.59
N VAL A 199 -7.32 -21.07 1.69
CA VAL A 199 -6.74 -22.33 2.20
C VAL A 199 -7.02 -23.47 1.25
N THR A 200 -6.18 -24.50 1.28
CA THR A 200 -6.35 -25.69 0.42
C THR A 200 -7.40 -26.67 0.96
N ALA A 201 -7.90 -26.44 2.17
CA ALA A 201 -8.92 -27.28 2.79
C ALA A 201 -10.26 -27.15 2.05
N SER A 202 -10.92 -28.27 1.80
CA SER A 202 -12.25 -28.30 1.16
C SER A 202 -13.37 -27.78 2.07
N THR A 203 -13.10 -27.65 3.36
CA THR A 203 -14.03 -27.10 4.36
C THR A 203 -13.28 -26.19 5.30
N VAL A 204 -13.91 -25.07 5.65
CA VAL A 204 -13.37 -24.07 6.57
C VAL A 204 -14.40 -23.78 7.65
N THR A 205 -13.98 -23.87 8.92
CA THR A 205 -14.81 -23.41 10.04
C THR A 205 -14.49 -21.94 10.32
N ILE A 206 -15.50 -21.07 10.23
CA ILE A 206 -15.35 -19.67 10.60
C ILE A 206 -15.40 -19.52 12.11
N ARG A 207 -14.43 -18.80 12.67
CA ARG A 207 -14.25 -18.58 14.11
C ARG A 207 -14.63 -17.19 14.55
N LYS A 208 -14.55 -16.20 13.66
CA LYS A 208 -14.77 -14.80 13.99
C LYS A 208 -15.37 -14.04 12.81
N VAL A 209 -16.28 -13.13 13.13
CA VAL A 209 -16.88 -12.17 12.21
C VAL A 209 -16.75 -10.79 12.83
N ARG A 210 -16.30 -9.81 12.04
CA ARG A 210 -16.19 -8.41 12.48
C ARG A 210 -16.49 -7.45 11.34
N LEU A 211 -17.00 -6.27 11.67
CA LEU A 211 -17.12 -5.17 10.72
C LEU A 211 -15.74 -4.50 10.55
N ALA A 212 -15.41 -4.14 9.32
CA ALA A 212 -14.20 -3.44 8.93
C ALA A 212 -14.48 -2.48 7.77
N TYR A 213 -13.49 -1.69 7.39
CA TYR A 213 -13.50 -0.89 6.19
C TYR A 213 -12.44 -1.37 5.22
N PHE A 214 -12.83 -1.52 3.96
CA PHE A 214 -11.98 -1.95 2.89
C PHE A 214 -11.34 -0.75 2.19
N GLU A 215 -10.01 -0.73 2.17
CA GLU A 215 -9.18 0.17 1.38
C GLU A 215 -8.41 -0.68 0.35
N PRO A 216 -8.82 -0.67 -0.93
CA PRO A 216 -8.07 -1.40 -1.94
C PRO A 216 -6.68 -0.78 -2.17
N ILE A 217 -5.79 -1.59 -2.74
CA ILE A 217 -4.45 -1.18 -3.20
C ILE A 217 -4.56 -0.25 -4.41
N THR A 218 -5.70 -0.24 -5.10
CA THR A 218 -6.04 0.76 -6.11
C THR A 218 -6.58 2.03 -5.47
N LEU A 219 -6.39 3.16 -6.15
CA LEU A 219 -6.87 4.43 -5.61
C LEU A 219 -8.40 4.47 -5.66
N VAL A 220 -9.02 4.67 -4.50
CA VAL A 220 -10.46 4.93 -4.36
C VAL A 220 -10.69 6.16 -3.49
N GLN A 221 -11.83 6.81 -3.69
CA GLN A 221 -12.18 8.05 -2.97
C GLN A 221 -12.85 7.80 -1.62
N PHE A 222 -13.32 6.58 -1.36
CA PHE A 222 -14.07 6.23 -0.16
C PHE A 222 -13.73 4.82 0.29
N LEU A 223 -13.78 4.60 1.61
CA LEU A 223 -13.69 3.27 2.20
C LEU A 223 -15.03 2.56 2.09
N GLN A 224 -15.00 1.26 1.83
CA GLN A 224 -16.20 0.45 1.72
C GLN A 224 -16.38 -0.44 2.96
N PRO A 225 -17.52 -0.41 3.67
CA PRO A 225 -17.70 -1.28 4.82
C PRO A 225 -17.83 -2.74 4.38
N VAL A 226 -17.12 -3.64 5.06
CA VAL A 226 -17.10 -5.09 4.79
C VAL A 226 -17.18 -5.88 6.09
N TYR A 227 -17.78 -7.07 6.01
CA TYR A 227 -17.63 -8.09 7.04
C TYR A 227 -16.39 -8.92 6.76
N VAL A 228 -15.52 -9.06 7.76
CA VAL A 228 -14.33 -9.90 7.73
C VAL A 228 -14.63 -11.21 8.45
N PHE A 229 -14.54 -12.31 7.73
CA PHE A 229 -14.70 -13.67 8.22
C PHE A 229 -13.32 -14.31 8.37
N GLU A 230 -12.96 -14.68 9.59
CA GLU A 230 -11.68 -15.32 9.92
C GLU A 230 -11.95 -16.77 10.35
N GLY A 231 -11.27 -17.72 9.72
CA GLY A 231 -11.48 -19.16 9.90
C GLY A 231 -10.20 -19.96 10.14
N ASP A 232 -10.38 -21.27 10.32
CA ASP A 232 -9.28 -22.21 10.48
C ASP A 232 -8.31 -22.17 9.27
N GLY A 233 -7.04 -22.52 9.51
CA GLY A 233 -6.01 -22.49 8.47
C GLY A 233 -5.60 -21.07 8.04
N GLU A 234 -5.93 -20.06 8.86
CA GLU A 234 -5.70 -18.64 8.55
C GLU A 234 -6.53 -18.12 7.36
N PHE A 235 -7.66 -18.76 7.07
CA PHE A 235 -8.61 -18.29 6.07
C PHE A 235 -9.15 -16.91 6.45
N VAL A 236 -9.15 -15.98 5.48
CA VAL A 236 -9.74 -14.66 5.62
C VAL A 236 -10.53 -14.30 4.37
N ALA A 237 -11.81 -13.98 4.55
CA ALA A 237 -12.71 -13.56 3.49
C ALA A 237 -13.44 -12.27 3.83
N TYR A 238 -13.75 -11.48 2.81
CA TYR A 238 -14.52 -10.24 2.92
C TYR A 238 -15.85 -10.35 2.18
N VAL A 239 -16.90 -9.83 2.80
CA VAL A 239 -18.23 -9.67 2.17
C VAL A 239 -18.64 -8.21 2.29
N PRO A 240 -19.10 -7.56 1.20
CA PRO A 240 -19.63 -6.20 1.25
C PRO A 240 -20.75 -6.09 2.29
N ALA A 241 -20.62 -5.13 3.21
CA ALA A 241 -21.61 -4.90 4.25
C ALA A 241 -22.78 -4.05 3.74
N VAL A 242 -22.58 -3.21 2.72
CA VAL A 242 -23.66 -2.46 2.08
C VAL A 242 -24.60 -3.39 1.31
N THR A 243 -25.88 -3.02 1.28
CA THR A 243 -26.89 -3.70 0.45
C THR A 243 -26.71 -3.33 -1.03
N GLU A 244 -27.04 -4.25 -1.94
CA GLU A 244 -26.83 -4.11 -3.40
C GLU A 244 -27.42 -2.83 -4.02
N LYS A 245 -28.38 -2.20 -3.34
CA LYS A 245 -28.96 -0.91 -3.76
C LYS A 245 -27.95 0.24 -3.78
N TYR A 246 -26.77 0.08 -3.18
CA TYR A 246 -25.74 1.13 -3.04
C TYR A 246 -24.34 0.70 -3.53
N THR A 247 -24.22 -0.44 -4.21
CA THR A 247 -22.96 -0.86 -4.86
C THR A 247 -23.00 -0.40 -6.32
N GLN A 248 -22.60 0.84 -6.59
CA GLN A 248 -22.25 1.33 -7.93
C GLN A 248 -20.87 1.96 -7.91
#